data_AF-A0A352PVT3-F1
#
_entry.id   AF-A0A352PVT3-F1
#
_cell.length_a   1.000
_cell.length_b   1.000
_cell.length_c   1.000
_cell.angle_alpha   90.00
_cell.angle_beta   90.00
_cell.angle_gamma   90.00
#
_symmetry.space_group_name_H-M   'P 1'
#
loop_
_entity.id
_entity.type
_entity.pdbx_description
1 polymer ?
#
loop_
_entity_poly.entity_id
_entity_poly.type
_entity_poly.pdbx_seq_one_letter_code
_entity_poly.pdbx_strand_id
1 'polypeptide(L)' 'MQEIEVDFFRTEDAAGIARLFHQVYGAGYPIGTYYLPDQLIEENAAGRIISSVARTPAGEVVGHDA' A
#
# COMPACT_ATOMS: atom_id res chain seq x y z
N MET A 1 -10.30 20.44 2.54
CA MET A 1 -9.09 19.59 2.53
C MET A 1 -9.42 18.35 3.32
N GLN A 2 -9.26 17.17 2.74
CA GLN A 2 -9.47 15.92 3.46
C GLN A 2 -8.27 15.70 4.38
N GLU A 3 -8.52 15.33 5.64
CA GLU A 3 -7.46 14.96 6.57
C GLU A 3 -6.81 13.65 6.12
N ILE A 4 -5.48 13.59 6.17
CA ILE A 4 -4.71 12.41 5.78
C ILE A 4 -3.65 12.15 6.85
N GLU A 5 -3.58 10.91 7.30
CA GLU A 5 -2.53 10.42 8.19
C GLU A 5 -1.51 9.63 7.37
N VAL A 6 -0.22 9.91 7.58
CA VAL A 6 0.88 9.15 6.98
C VAL A 6 1.61 8.44 8.11
N ASP A 7 1.71 7.12 8.02
CA ASP A 7 2.41 6.28 8.99
C ASP A 7 2.90 5.01 8.28
N PHE A 8 3.68 4.19 8.97
CA PHE A 8 4.17 2.92 8.46
C PHE A 8 3.02 1.98 8.09
N PHE A 9 3.36 1.00 7.25
CA PHE A 9 2.46 -0.06 6.83
C PHE A 9 1.91 -0.88 8.00
N ARG A 10 0.62 -1.19 7.88
CA ARG A 10 -0.15 -2.10 8.71
C ARG A 10 -0.73 -3.17 7.79
N THR A 11 -0.93 -4.39 8.31
CA THR A 11 -1.38 -5.52 7.48
C THR A 11 -2.71 -5.25 6.76
N GLU A 12 -3.57 -4.41 7.34
CA GLU A 12 -4.85 -3.98 6.80
C GLU A 12 -4.72 -3.10 5.53
N ASP A 13 -3.57 -2.47 5.32
CA ASP A 13 -3.34 -1.59 4.16
C ASP A 13 -3.16 -2.38 2.87
N ALA A 14 -2.74 -3.64 2.96
CA ALA A 14 -2.24 -4.41 1.81
C ALA A 14 -3.25 -4.49 0.66
N ALA A 15 -4.52 -4.75 0.99
CA ALA A 15 -5.60 -4.77 0.00
C ALA A 15 -5.88 -3.38 -0.59
N GLY A 16 -5.75 -2.33 0.22
CA GLY A 16 -5.90 -0.94 -0.23
C GLY A 16 -4.79 -0.54 -1.20
N ILE A 17 -3.54 -0.90 -0.90
CA ILE A 17 -2.37 -0.66 -1.76
C ILE A 17 -2.53 -1.42 -3.08
N ALA A 18 -2.89 -2.71 -3.05
CA ALA A 18 -3.11 -3.48 -4.28
C ALA A 18 -4.20 -2.88 -5.17
N ARG A 19 -5.31 -2.44 -4.57
CA ARG A 19 -6.36 -1.72 -5.29
C ARG A 19 -5.82 -0.41 -5.89
N LEU A 20 -5.06 0.38 -5.12
CA LEU A 20 -4.50 1.65 -5.57
C LEU A 20 -3.53 1.46 -6.74
N PHE A 21 -2.65 0.45 -6.68
CA PHE A 21 -1.74 0.12 -7.79
C PHE A 21 -2.49 -0.29 -9.05
N HIS A 22 -3.56 -1.09 -8.93
CA HIS A 22 -4.42 -1.39 -10.07
C HIS A 22 -5.12 -0.15 -10.64
N GLN A 23 -5.59 0.76 -9.78
CA GLN A 23 -6.27 1.99 -10.22
C GLN A 23 -5.33 2.96 -10.94
N VAL A 24 -4.11 3.13 -10.44
CA VAL A 24 -3.14 4.11 -10.96
C VAL A 24 -2.37 3.56 -12.15
N TYR A 25 -1.92 2.30 -12.06
CA TYR A 25 -0.99 1.72 -13.03
C TYR A 25 -1.61 0.61 -13.90
N GLY A 26 -2.85 0.19 -13.63
CA GLY A 26 -3.43 -0.99 -14.28
C GLY A 26 -2.59 -2.23 -13.96
N ALA A 27 -2.04 -2.87 -14.98
CA ALA A 27 -1.08 -3.98 -14.86
C ALA A 27 0.35 -3.59 -15.33
N GLY A 28 0.61 -2.29 -15.49
CA GLY A 28 1.84 -1.77 -16.11
C GLY A 28 2.99 -1.53 -15.14
N TYR A 29 2.78 -1.57 -13.83
CA TYR A 29 3.86 -1.41 -12.87
C TYR A 29 4.69 -2.71 -12.81
N PRO A 30 6.03 -2.64 -12.92
CA PRO A 30 6.85 -3.83 -13.13
C PRO A 30 7.03 -4.70 -11.87
N ILE A 31 6.73 -4.18 -10.68
CA ILE A 31 6.93 -4.91 -9.42
C ILE A 31 5.61 -5.57 -9.01
N GLY A 32 5.54 -6.89 -9.16
CA GLY A 32 4.36 -7.71 -8.87
C GLY A 32 3.90 -7.66 -7.41
N THR A 33 4.82 -7.46 -6.46
CA THR A 33 4.54 -7.44 -5.02
C THR A 33 3.40 -6.50 -4.64
N TYR A 34 3.35 -5.32 -5.25
CA TYR A 34 2.34 -4.31 -4.91
C TYR A 34 0.93 -4.66 -5.40
N TYR A 35 0.79 -5.68 -6.25
CA TYR A 35 -0.50 -6.21 -6.68
C TYR A 35 -0.97 -7.41 -5.83
N LEU A 36 -0.11 -7.93 -4.96
CA LEU A 36 -0.32 -9.16 -4.20
C LEU A 36 -0.30 -8.87 -2.69
N PRO A 37 -1.47 -8.68 -2.04
CA PRO A 37 -1.55 -8.28 -0.64
C PRO A 37 -0.74 -9.15 0.32
N ASP A 38 -0.83 -10.47 0.18
CA ASP A 38 -0.11 -11.41 1.05
C ASP A 38 1.41 -11.28 0.90
N GLN A 39 1.89 -11.13 -0.33
CA GLN A 39 3.32 -10.92 -0.59
C GLN A 39 3.78 -9.58 -0.02
N LEU A 40 3.00 -8.51 -0.18
CA LEU A 40 3.32 -7.21 0.39
C LEU A 40 3.41 -7.25 1.92
N ILE A 41 2.53 -8.01 2.58
CA ILE A 41 2.58 -8.27 4.02
C ILE A 41 3.88 -8.99 4.40
N GLU A 42 4.22 -10.07 3.69
CA GLU A 42 5.43 -10.86 3.95
C GLU A 42 6.71 -10.03 3.78
N GLU A 43 6.79 -9.23 2.72
CA GLU A 43 7.97 -8.39 2.44
C GLU A 43 8.16 -7.27 3.47
N ASN A 44 7.06 -6.64 3.93
CA ASN A 44 7.12 -5.64 5.00
C ASN A 44 7.47 -6.29 6.35
N ALA A 45 6.86 -7.44 6.68
CA ALA A 45 7.16 -8.17 7.91
C ALA A 45 8.62 -8.64 7.96
N ALA A 46 9.20 -8.98 6.82
CA ALA A 46 10.61 -9.35 6.70
C ALA A 46 11.58 -8.15 6.62
N GLY A 47 11.08 -6.91 6.56
CA GLY A 47 11.91 -5.71 6.43
C GLY A 47 12.65 -5.58 5.10
N ARG A 48 12.24 -6.33 4.07
CA ARG A 48 12.78 -6.24 2.71
C ARG A 48 12.16 -5.07 1.93
N ILE A 49 10.97 -4.66 2.34
CA ILE A 49 10.29 -3.44 1.91
C ILE A 49 9.94 -2.65 3.16
N ILE A 50 10.16 -1.33 3.14
CA ILE A 50 9.73 -0.42 4.20
C ILE A 50 8.72 0.55 3.60
N SER A 51 7.42 0.25 3.81
CA SER A 51 6.34 1.03 3.19
C SER A 51 5.88 2.20 4.07
N SER A 52 5.69 3.35 3.43
CA SER A 52 4.95 4.51 3.96
C SER A 52 3.57 4.56 3.35
N VAL A 53 2.51 4.76 4.15
CA VAL A 53 1.13 4.68 3.70
C VAL A 53 0.34 5.91 4.13
N ALA A 54 -0.34 6.54 3.18
CA ALA A 54 -1.26 7.64 3.41
C ALA A 54 -2.71 7.13 3.49
N ARG A 55 -3.40 7.42 4.59
CA ARG A 55 -4.77 6.98 4.86
C ARG A 55 -5.71 8.14 5.15
N THR A 56 -6.98 7.97 4.78
CA THR A 56 -8.08 8.81 5.29
C THR A 56 -8.44 8.40 6.73
N PRO A 57 -9.20 9.22 7.50
CA PRO A 57 -9.67 8.84 8.83
C PRO A 57 -10.56 7.58 8.84
N ALA A 58 -11.15 7.23 7.69
CA ALA A 58 -11.92 6.00 7.52
C ALA A 58 -11.03 4.77 7.23
N GLY A 59 -9.71 4.93 7.20
CA GLY A 59 -8.74 3.87 6.90
C GLY A 59 -8.56 3.57 5.42
N GLU A 60 -9.10 4.39 4.52
CA GLU A 60 -8.89 4.20 3.09
C GLU A 60 -7.47 4.61 2.70
N VAL A 61 -6.73 3.68 2.09
CA VAL A 61 -5.41 3.95 1.51
C VAL A 61 -5.56 4.83 0.27
N VAL A 62 -4.90 5.98 0.27
CA VAL A 62 -4.89 6.95 -0.84
C VAL A 62 -3.49 7.25 -1.37
N GLY A 63 -2.46 6.69 -0.75
CA GLY A 63 -1.07 6.82 -1.20
C GLY A 63 -0.17 5.75 -0.58
N HIS A 64 0.86 5.37 -1.31
CA HIS A 64 1.87 4.39 -0.89
C HIS A 64 3.21 4.73 -1.55
N ASP A 65 4.30 4.55 -0.80
CA ASP A 65 5.69 4.69 -1.28
C ASP A 65 6.60 3.69 -0.55
N ALA A 66 7.61 3.15 -1.24
CA ALA A 66 8.47 2.08 -0.75
C ALA A 66 9.74 1.85 -1.60
#